data_AF-A0A8T4CEL4-F1
#
_entry.id   AF-A0A8T4CEL4-F1
#
_cell.length_a   1.000
_cell.length_b   1.000
_cell.length_c   1.000
_cell.angle_alpha   90.00
_cell.angle_beta   90.00
_cell.angle_gamma   90.00
#
_symmetry.space_group_name_H-M   'P 1'
#
loop_
_entity.id
_entity.type
_entity.pdbx_description
1 polymer ?
#
loop_
_entity_poly.entity_id
_entity_poly.type
_entity_poly.pdbx_seq_one_letter_code
_entity_poly.pdbx_strand_id
1 'polypeptide(L)'
;MSSMVEQRRGRPSQYDSQWSSGYDSGFGAQTGAGTGRGGYQPESRPIEHMEPMPGDRQARAAPRQRAHDAYSDQQYSQQPAPSPAPAADTVTLTREQMSQLSSIAAQVKVQQEENQRKEAELREREETLRKGTALLLEQRDGMARKEEVLKAREVELRTIAGELEKQAKRVAEKEGALAQQRSLFAEEEARRRKLSEGFRAREGAIVQKEGGLRSMEKDLRLREQAVLAMEMDIKECPYCNVRYEFEGIREMMDEARSFGLDLSEQERKFEKAQEHLKRESYSQALESARGLISELKSVRDDILVKGVQYIVSSAGNTVAQAAARGLDVSEAEGHMARARAAMAKKDFRTAEGLAKEAEYIARDLMKQESLAPRPVLPGPDAGGGAPPGAGPAGAPLPQPAAPAARERPWMPAPAAPPPSRPPETPGAGEPDTGPRYISAPPPRYEPVGDSGPQYESVPGPQYEPAPEPGYDESAGYGQQAALPQYQPPVEEPSPPAPKKYTCSSCRAQFTIGTPQRPVKVNCPSCRTMMIIRE
;
A
#
# COMPACT_ATOMS: atom_id res chain seq x y z
N MET A 1 -2.53 -33.48 20.69
CA MET A 1 -3.42 -33.58 21.87
C MET A 1 -3.08 -32.43 22.80
N SER A 2 -4.12 -31.70 23.24
CA SER A 2 -4.13 -30.52 24.12
C SER A 2 -3.58 -29.21 23.54
N SER A 3 -4.13 -28.03 23.80
CA SER A 3 -5.51 -27.50 23.90
C SER A 3 -5.37 -25.98 23.99
N MET A 4 -6.28 -25.25 23.35
CA MET A 4 -6.88 -23.97 23.75
C MET A 4 -6.03 -22.89 24.45
N VAL A 5 -6.06 -21.66 23.93
CA VAL A 5 -6.78 -20.51 24.56
C VAL A 5 -7.00 -19.43 23.50
N GLU A 6 -8.27 -19.09 23.31
CA GLU A 6 -8.84 -18.11 22.39
C GLU A 6 -9.23 -16.88 23.22
N GLN A 7 -8.75 -15.68 22.90
CA GLN A 7 -9.16 -14.43 23.56
C GLN A 7 -9.89 -13.51 22.59
N ARG A 8 -11.22 -13.45 22.77
CA ARG A 8 -12.14 -12.48 22.17
C ARG A 8 -12.18 -11.19 23.02
N ARG A 9 -12.09 -10.04 22.36
CA ARG A 9 -12.65 -8.73 22.80
C ARG A 9 -13.47 -8.25 21.59
N GLY A 10 -14.79 -8.06 21.65
CA GLY A 10 -15.57 -7.26 22.59
C GLY A 10 -15.94 -5.93 21.91
N ARG A 11 -16.96 -5.93 21.04
CA ARG A 11 -17.56 -4.70 20.48
C ARG A 11 -18.94 -4.49 21.12
N PRO A 12 -19.27 -3.28 21.62
CA PRO A 12 -20.61 -2.97 22.04
C PRO A 12 -21.50 -2.53 20.86
N SER A 13 -22.79 -2.68 21.13
CA SER A 13 -23.93 -2.74 20.23
C SER A 13 -24.83 -1.50 20.42
N GLN A 14 -25.60 -1.20 19.39
CA GLN A 14 -26.90 -0.48 19.38
C GLN A 14 -26.93 1.03 19.64
N TYR A 15 -27.37 1.76 18.61
CA TYR A 15 -28.51 2.67 18.72
C TYR A 15 -29.32 2.61 17.41
N ASP A 16 -30.50 2.00 17.49
CA ASP A 16 -31.59 2.12 16.52
C ASP A 16 -32.38 3.39 16.85
N SER A 17 -32.64 4.23 15.86
CA SER A 17 -33.70 5.24 15.94
C SER A 17 -34.42 5.33 14.61
N GLN A 18 -35.58 4.68 14.61
CA GLN A 18 -36.68 4.85 13.67
C GLN A 18 -37.18 6.29 13.74
N TRP A 19 -37.30 6.99 12.60
CA TRP A 19 -38.22 8.11 12.44
C TRP A 19 -38.96 7.99 11.10
N SER A 20 -40.25 7.68 11.23
CA SER A 20 -41.31 7.71 10.23
C SER A 20 -41.47 9.13 9.66
N SER A 21 -41.53 9.31 8.33
CA SER A 21 -42.76 9.46 7.54
C SER A 21 -43.71 10.58 8.01
N GLY A 22 -43.86 11.60 7.15
CA GLY A 22 -45.06 12.43 7.05
C GLY A 22 -44.76 13.93 7.07
N TYR A 23 -44.78 14.59 5.90
CA TYR A 23 -45.71 15.68 5.61
C TYR A 23 -45.57 16.09 4.14
N ASP A 24 -46.62 15.75 3.41
CA ASP A 24 -47.01 16.25 2.11
C ASP A 24 -47.66 17.63 2.34
N SER A 25 -47.17 18.67 1.68
CA SER A 25 -47.95 19.89 1.45
C SER A 25 -47.32 20.70 0.34
N GLY A 26 -47.91 20.57 -0.85
CA GLY A 26 -47.65 21.44 -1.98
C GLY A 26 -48.10 22.86 -1.67
N PHE A 27 -47.28 23.82 -2.11
CA PHE A 27 -47.71 25.19 -2.36
C PHE A 27 -47.08 25.62 -3.67
N GLY A 28 -47.93 25.74 -4.69
CA GLY A 28 -47.57 26.42 -5.93
C GLY A 28 -47.58 27.94 -5.72
N ALA A 29 -46.66 28.63 -6.37
CA ALA A 29 -46.83 30.02 -6.73
C ALA A 29 -46.05 30.31 -8.02
N GLN A 30 -46.82 30.67 -9.04
CA GLN A 30 -46.37 31.18 -10.33
C GLN A 30 -45.97 32.67 -10.22
N THR A 31 -45.23 33.10 -11.26
CA THR A 31 -45.12 34.45 -11.82
C THR A 31 -44.17 35.46 -11.16
N GLY A 32 -43.42 36.16 -12.02
CA GLY A 32 -42.77 37.42 -11.65
C GLY A 32 -41.55 37.75 -12.49
N ALA A 33 -41.72 38.01 -13.80
CA ALA A 33 -40.73 38.68 -14.61
C ALA A 33 -40.49 40.11 -14.07
N GLY A 34 -39.21 40.49 -13.93
CA GLY A 34 -38.83 41.81 -13.41
C GLY A 34 -37.49 42.25 -13.99
N THR A 35 -37.56 42.96 -15.11
CA THR A 35 -36.47 43.66 -15.78
C THR A 35 -35.93 44.83 -14.93
N GLY A 36 -34.61 45.00 -14.93
CA GLY A 36 -34.03 46.32 -15.17
C GLY A 36 -33.11 46.95 -14.11
N ARG A 37 -32.05 47.57 -14.66
CA ARG A 37 -31.26 48.72 -14.18
C ARG A 37 -30.09 48.48 -13.22
N GLY A 38 -28.89 48.51 -13.80
CA GLY A 38 -28.04 49.70 -13.74
C GLY A 38 -27.37 50.01 -12.40
N GLY A 39 -26.25 49.35 -12.12
CA GLY A 39 -25.34 49.72 -11.04
C GLY A 39 -24.26 50.69 -11.53
N TYR A 40 -24.39 51.94 -11.13
CA TYR A 40 -23.33 52.96 -11.16
C TYR A 40 -22.18 52.53 -10.23
N GLN A 41 -20.93 52.61 -10.72
CA GLN A 41 -19.74 52.67 -9.85
C GLN A 41 -19.53 54.12 -9.39
N PRO A 42 -19.15 54.35 -8.12
CA PRO A 42 -18.36 55.50 -7.77
C PRO A 42 -16.94 55.08 -7.36
N GLU A 43 -15.98 55.68 -8.06
CA GLU A 43 -14.58 55.78 -7.66
C GLU A 43 -14.48 56.33 -6.23
N SER A 44 -13.79 55.60 -5.36
CA SER A 44 -13.45 56.06 -4.01
C SER A 44 -12.01 56.55 -4.02
N ARG A 45 -11.81 57.88 -3.96
CA ARG A 45 -10.54 58.51 -3.60
C ARG A 45 -10.21 58.23 -2.12
N PRO A 46 -8.94 58.10 -1.73
CA PRO A 46 -8.56 57.96 -0.33
C PRO A 46 -8.70 59.31 0.38
N ILE A 47 -9.55 59.37 1.41
CA ILE A 47 -9.59 60.50 2.34
C ILE A 47 -8.63 60.17 3.47
N GLU A 48 -7.67 61.08 3.65
CA GLU A 48 -6.60 61.08 4.63
C GLU A 48 -7.13 60.93 6.06
N HIS A 49 -6.38 60.16 6.84
CA HIS A 49 -6.53 60.06 8.29
C HIS A 49 -6.39 61.44 8.94
N MET A 50 -7.47 61.92 9.54
CA MET A 50 -7.43 62.92 10.59
C MET A 50 -7.78 62.25 11.92
N GLU A 51 -6.76 62.12 12.79
CA GLU A 51 -6.93 61.79 14.20
C GLU A 51 -7.64 62.94 14.93
N PRO A 52 -8.59 62.66 15.85
CA PRO A 52 -8.99 63.65 16.84
C PRO A 52 -8.14 63.52 18.12
N MET A 53 -7.46 64.61 18.43
CA MET A 53 -6.83 64.94 19.71
C MET A 53 -7.75 64.69 20.92
N PRO A 54 -7.20 64.28 22.09
CA PRO A 54 -7.94 64.24 23.35
C PRO A 54 -7.88 65.62 24.02
N GLY A 55 -9.02 66.31 24.09
CA GLY A 55 -9.17 67.59 24.77
C GLY A 55 -10.22 67.51 25.87
N ASP A 56 -9.76 67.40 27.11
CA ASP A 56 -10.15 68.23 28.25
C ASP A 56 -11.62 68.69 28.39
N ARG A 57 -12.29 68.20 29.46
CA ARG A 57 -12.76 69.01 30.61
C ARG A 57 -13.90 68.33 31.35
N GLN A 58 -13.59 67.84 32.54
CA GLN A 58 -14.55 67.71 33.63
C GLN A 58 -14.97 69.12 34.07
N ALA A 59 -16.15 69.57 33.64
CA ALA A 59 -16.83 70.71 34.23
C ALA A 59 -18.01 70.21 35.07
N ARG A 60 -17.80 70.16 36.39
CA ARG A 60 -18.86 70.01 37.39
C ARG A 60 -19.76 71.25 37.32
N ALA A 61 -20.96 71.11 36.77
CA ALA A 61 -22.01 72.11 36.86
C ALA A 61 -23.01 71.67 37.94
N ALA A 62 -22.95 72.35 39.08
CA ALA A 62 -23.91 72.25 40.16
C ALA A 62 -25.27 72.87 39.75
N PRO A 63 -26.41 72.23 40.04
CA PRO A 63 -27.69 72.91 39.98
C PRO A 63 -27.91 73.74 41.26
N ARG A 64 -27.91 75.06 41.08
CA ARG A 64 -28.40 76.07 42.04
C ARG A 64 -29.80 75.69 42.53
N GLN A 65 -29.89 75.29 43.79
CA GLN A 65 -31.15 75.26 44.53
C GLN A 65 -31.70 76.68 44.64
N ARG A 66 -32.87 76.90 44.04
CA ARG A 66 -33.68 78.10 44.26
C ARG A 66 -34.29 78.00 45.65
N ALA A 67 -33.80 78.83 46.56
CA ALA A 67 -34.56 79.26 47.72
C ALA A 67 -35.57 80.31 47.24
N HIS A 68 -36.84 79.94 47.15
CA HIS A 68 -37.97 80.84 47.08
C HIS A 68 -39.17 80.03 47.53
N ASP A 69 -39.44 80.05 48.85
CA ASP A 69 -40.73 79.78 49.48
C ASP A 69 -40.52 79.84 51.00
N ALA A 70 -40.59 81.05 51.56
CA ALA A 70 -40.90 81.34 52.96
C ALA A 70 -40.70 82.84 53.21
N TYR A 71 -41.69 83.68 52.88
CA TYR A 71 -41.98 84.94 53.59
C TYR A 71 -43.26 85.58 52.98
N SER A 72 -44.41 85.05 53.38
CA SER A 72 -45.70 85.73 53.18
C SER A 72 -46.55 85.41 54.40
N ASP A 73 -46.27 86.10 55.51
CA ASP A 73 -47.20 86.34 56.62
C ASP A 73 -46.56 87.32 57.61
N GLN A 74 -46.50 88.58 57.22
CA GLN A 74 -46.27 89.68 58.16
C GLN A 74 -47.24 90.81 57.84
N GLN A 75 -48.32 90.82 58.64
CA GLN A 75 -48.93 92.00 59.23
C GLN A 75 -49.12 93.21 58.32
N TYR A 76 -50.29 93.29 57.69
CA TYR A 76 -50.99 94.56 57.50
C TYR A 76 -52.35 94.49 58.19
N SER A 77 -52.31 94.48 59.52
CA SER A 77 -53.44 94.91 60.36
C SER A 77 -53.39 96.44 60.47
N GLN A 78 -53.93 97.14 59.47
CA GLN A 78 -54.38 98.52 59.65
C GLN A 78 -55.76 98.65 59.01
N GLN A 79 -56.76 98.12 59.70
CA GLN A 79 -58.13 98.57 59.51
C GLN A 79 -58.24 99.98 60.12
N PRO A 80 -58.64 101.01 59.35
CA PRO A 80 -58.97 102.31 59.91
C PRO A 80 -60.21 102.21 60.79
N ALA A 81 -60.16 102.87 61.95
CA ALA A 81 -61.23 102.98 62.91
C ALA A 81 -62.54 103.50 62.25
N PRO A 82 -63.71 102.91 62.55
CA PRO A 82 -64.97 103.51 62.15
C PRO A 82 -65.23 104.78 62.98
N SER A 83 -65.27 105.93 62.29
CA SER A 83 -65.76 107.20 62.81
C SER A 83 -67.18 107.07 63.40
N PRO A 84 -67.51 107.84 64.45
CA PRO A 84 -68.83 107.83 65.07
C PRO A 84 -69.91 108.34 64.10
N ALA A 85 -70.98 107.55 63.97
CA ALA A 85 -72.18 107.91 63.23
C ALA A 85 -72.82 109.19 63.81
N PRO A 86 -73.17 110.18 62.96
CA PRO A 86 -73.90 111.37 63.38
C PRO A 86 -75.36 111.03 63.75
N ALA A 87 -75.89 111.85 64.65
CA ALA A 87 -77.21 111.78 65.24
C ALA A 87 -78.33 111.45 64.24
N ALA A 88 -79.19 110.51 64.63
CA ALA A 88 -80.43 110.20 63.95
C ALA A 88 -81.38 111.40 64.06
N ASP A 89 -81.40 112.25 63.05
CA ASP A 89 -82.53 113.14 62.80
C ASP A 89 -83.74 112.27 62.49
N THR A 90 -84.72 112.31 63.40
CA THR A 90 -86.04 111.72 63.23
C THR A 90 -86.77 112.43 62.11
N VAL A 91 -86.51 112.01 60.87
CA VAL A 91 -87.35 112.35 59.72
C VAL A 91 -88.64 111.54 59.87
N THR A 92 -89.70 112.23 60.26
CA THR A 92 -91.07 111.72 60.16
C THR A 92 -91.40 111.53 58.68
N LEU A 93 -91.02 110.35 58.16
CA LEU A 93 -91.35 109.89 56.82
C LEU A 93 -92.88 109.85 56.70
N THR A 94 -93.40 110.62 55.76
CA THR A 94 -94.81 110.58 55.38
C THR A 94 -95.16 109.18 54.87
N ARG A 95 -96.42 108.75 55.03
CA ARG A 95 -96.87 107.39 54.65
C ARG A 95 -96.52 107.02 53.19
N GLU A 96 -96.44 108.00 52.29
CA GLU A 96 -95.98 107.83 50.90
C GLU A 96 -94.49 107.49 50.79
N GLN A 97 -93.63 108.14 51.57
CA GLN A 97 -92.19 107.85 51.56
C GLN A 97 -91.89 106.47 52.16
N MET A 98 -92.67 106.01 53.15
CA MET A 98 -92.58 104.62 53.63
C MET A 98 -93.02 103.60 52.57
N SER A 99 -94.03 103.93 51.75
CA SER A 99 -94.45 103.09 50.62
C SER A 99 -93.39 103.02 49.51
N GLN A 100 -92.76 104.16 49.19
CA GLN A 100 -91.66 104.20 48.22
C GLN A 100 -90.44 103.44 48.72
N LEU A 101 -90.05 103.61 49.98
CA LEU A 101 -88.97 102.85 50.59
C LEU A 101 -89.29 101.36 50.70
N SER A 102 -90.54 100.95 50.96
CA SER A 102 -90.92 99.54 50.93
C SER A 102 -90.87 98.95 49.52
N SER A 103 -91.23 99.73 48.49
CA SER A 103 -91.13 99.33 47.09
C SER A 103 -89.66 99.21 46.64
N ILE A 104 -88.82 100.17 47.05
CA ILE A 104 -87.37 100.13 46.78
C ILE A 104 -86.73 98.97 47.53
N ALA A 105 -87.08 98.73 48.80
CA ALA A 105 -86.59 97.58 49.56
C ALA A 105 -87.02 96.25 48.93
N ALA A 106 -88.24 96.16 48.39
CA ALA A 106 -88.69 94.99 47.65
C ALA A 106 -87.90 94.79 46.34
N GLN A 107 -87.65 95.86 45.58
CA GLN A 107 -86.81 95.80 44.36
C GLN A 107 -85.36 95.42 44.67
N VAL A 108 -84.77 95.99 45.72
CA VAL A 108 -83.41 95.65 46.18
C VAL A 108 -83.36 94.19 46.62
N LYS A 109 -84.39 93.68 47.29
CA LYS A 109 -84.47 92.26 47.68
C LYS A 109 -84.54 91.35 46.46
N VAL A 110 -85.36 91.69 45.45
CA VAL A 110 -85.43 90.96 44.18
C VAL A 110 -84.07 90.99 43.47
N GLN A 111 -83.40 92.14 43.43
CA GLN A 111 -82.05 92.25 42.84
C GLN A 111 -80.99 91.49 43.64
N GLN A 112 -81.09 91.45 44.97
CA GLN A 112 -80.21 90.65 45.82
C GLN A 112 -80.41 89.15 45.56
N GLU A 113 -81.66 88.70 45.46
CA GLU A 113 -81.97 87.31 45.13
C GLU A 113 -81.51 86.96 43.69
N GLU A 114 -81.68 87.88 42.73
CA GLU A 114 -81.18 87.71 41.36
C GLU A 114 -79.65 87.67 41.30
N ASN A 115 -78.97 88.53 42.06
CA ASN A 115 -77.50 88.54 42.16
C ASN A 115 -77.00 87.27 42.86
N GLN A 116 -77.66 86.79 43.91
CA GLN A 116 -77.32 85.52 44.56
C GLN A 116 -77.49 84.33 43.60
N ARG A 117 -78.54 84.33 42.77
CA ARG A 117 -78.71 83.31 41.71
C ARG A 117 -77.59 83.39 40.67
N LYS A 118 -77.25 84.59 40.20
CA LYS A 118 -76.14 84.79 39.26
C LYS A 118 -74.80 84.38 39.85
N GLU A 119 -74.54 84.68 41.12
CA GLU A 119 -73.33 84.26 41.83
C GLU A 119 -73.29 82.74 41.98
N ALA A 120 -74.41 82.08 42.29
CA ALA A 120 -74.49 80.63 42.34
C ALA A 120 -74.23 79.99 40.97
N GLU A 121 -74.82 80.52 39.90
CA GLU A 121 -74.60 80.08 38.52
C GLU A 121 -73.15 80.31 38.07
N LEU A 122 -72.56 81.46 38.42
CA LEU A 122 -71.15 81.73 38.16
C LEU A 122 -70.24 80.77 38.92
N ARG A 123 -70.54 80.45 40.18
CA ARG A 123 -69.78 79.44 40.94
C ARG A 123 -69.89 78.05 40.33
N GLU A 124 -71.06 77.64 39.88
CA GLU A 124 -71.25 76.37 39.18
C GLU A 124 -70.48 76.35 37.85
N ARG A 125 -70.51 77.46 37.11
CA ARG A 125 -69.72 77.64 35.87
C ARG A 125 -68.21 77.64 36.14
N GLU A 126 -67.76 78.28 37.21
CA GLU A 126 -66.35 78.23 37.63
C GLU A 126 -65.94 76.82 38.04
N GLU A 127 -66.81 76.08 38.74
CA GLU A 127 -66.54 74.70 39.14
C GLU A 127 -66.46 73.77 37.92
N THR A 128 -67.37 73.91 36.95
CA THR A 128 -67.33 73.15 35.70
C THR A 128 -66.11 73.49 34.85
N LEU A 129 -65.72 74.78 34.77
CA LEU A 129 -64.47 75.19 34.13
C LEU A 129 -63.24 74.64 34.86
N ARG A 130 -63.22 74.66 36.20
CA ARG A 130 -62.14 74.05 37.00
C ARG A 130 -62.02 72.56 36.71
N LYS A 131 -63.13 71.82 36.73
CA LYS A 131 -63.16 70.39 36.36
C LYS A 131 -62.68 70.17 34.93
N GLY A 132 -63.10 70.99 33.97
CA GLY A 132 -62.62 70.94 32.60
C GLY A 132 -61.12 71.18 32.46
N THR A 133 -60.59 72.20 33.16
CA THR A 133 -59.14 72.48 33.17
C THR A 133 -58.34 71.35 33.82
N ALA A 134 -58.84 70.74 34.89
CA ALA A 134 -58.20 69.59 35.53
C ALA A 134 -58.10 68.39 34.58
N LEU A 135 -59.18 68.07 33.85
CA LEU A 135 -59.18 66.99 32.86
C LEU A 135 -58.21 67.25 31.70
N LEU A 136 -58.14 68.49 31.20
CA LEU A 136 -57.18 68.86 30.15
C LEU A 136 -55.73 68.76 30.63
N LEU A 137 -55.46 69.13 31.89
CA LEU A 137 -54.14 68.96 32.50
C LEU A 137 -53.78 67.48 32.66
N GLU A 138 -54.70 66.65 33.15
CA GLU A 138 -54.49 65.19 33.23
C GLU A 138 -54.24 64.58 31.85
N GLN A 139 -54.98 65.00 30.82
CA GLN A 139 -54.77 64.54 29.46
C GLN A 139 -53.40 64.97 28.92
N ARG A 140 -53.00 66.23 29.15
CA ARG A 140 -51.68 66.74 28.75
C ARG A 140 -50.55 65.98 29.44
N ASP A 141 -50.67 65.74 30.74
CA ASP A 141 -49.67 65.01 31.52
C ASP A 141 -49.63 63.52 31.10
N GLY A 142 -50.78 62.93 30.76
CA GLY A 142 -50.86 61.60 30.16
C GLY A 142 -50.19 61.50 28.78
N MET A 143 -50.30 62.54 27.95
CA MET A 143 -49.60 62.63 26.67
C MET A 143 -48.09 62.82 26.86
N ALA A 144 -47.66 63.64 27.84
CA ALA A 144 -46.26 63.82 28.17
C ALA A 144 -45.59 62.50 28.61
N ARG A 145 -46.26 61.71 29.46
CA ARG A 145 -45.77 60.37 29.85
C ARG A 145 -45.65 59.42 28.65
N LYS A 146 -46.61 59.45 27.72
CA LYS A 146 -46.53 58.65 26.49
C LYS A 146 -45.37 59.09 25.60
N GLU A 147 -45.11 60.39 25.50
CA GLU A 147 -43.97 60.93 24.76
C GLU A 147 -42.64 60.48 25.36
N GLU A 148 -42.51 60.49 26.69
CA GLU A 148 -41.32 59.96 27.38
C GLU A 148 -41.12 58.46 27.11
N VAL A 149 -42.18 57.66 27.15
CA VAL A 149 -42.12 56.22 26.81
C VAL A 149 -41.71 56.01 25.34
N LEU A 150 -42.23 56.81 24.42
CA LEU A 150 -41.84 56.74 23.00
C LEU A 150 -40.37 57.13 22.79
N LYS A 151 -39.88 58.17 23.48
CA LYS A 151 -38.46 58.56 23.45
C LYS A 151 -37.56 57.46 24.01
N ALA A 152 -37.94 56.83 25.12
CA ALA A 152 -37.21 55.71 25.67
C ALA A 152 -37.14 54.53 24.68
N ARG A 153 -38.27 54.18 24.05
CA ARG A 153 -38.33 53.12 23.04
C ARG A 153 -37.52 53.46 21.79
N GLU A 154 -37.47 54.72 21.38
CA GLU A 154 -36.64 55.16 20.25
C GLU A 154 -35.15 54.95 20.55
N VAL A 155 -34.70 55.24 21.77
CA VAL A 155 -33.31 54.98 22.20
C VAL A 155 -33.00 53.48 22.20
N GLU A 156 -33.92 52.64 22.70
CA GLU A 156 -33.76 51.18 22.66
C GLU A 156 -33.64 50.65 21.22
N LEU A 157 -34.51 51.11 20.31
CA LEU A 157 -34.45 50.71 18.91
C LEU A 157 -33.15 51.14 18.22
N ARG A 158 -32.61 52.32 18.54
CA ARG A 158 -31.31 52.77 18.03
C ARG A 158 -30.16 51.87 18.54
N THR A 159 -30.21 51.45 19.80
CA THR A 159 -29.23 50.52 20.37
C THR A 159 -29.30 49.16 19.66
N ILE A 160 -30.50 48.60 19.49
CA ILE A 160 -30.71 47.33 18.76
C ILE A 160 -30.21 47.44 17.31
N ALA A 161 -30.52 48.54 16.62
CA ALA A 161 -30.04 48.77 15.26
C ALA A 161 -28.50 48.78 15.19
N GLY A 162 -27.84 49.43 16.16
CA GLY A 162 -26.38 49.43 16.25
C GLY A 162 -25.77 48.05 16.53
N GLU A 163 -26.45 47.20 17.31
CA GLU A 163 -26.04 45.81 17.54
C GLU A 163 -26.22 44.94 16.30
N LEU A 164 -27.33 45.09 15.58
CA LEU A 164 -27.57 44.39 14.31
C LEU A 164 -26.55 44.78 13.24
N GLU A 165 -26.18 46.06 13.15
CA GLU A 165 -25.13 46.51 12.22
C GLU A 165 -23.78 45.88 12.56
N LYS A 166 -23.43 45.79 13.85
CA LYS A 166 -22.22 45.09 14.31
C LYS A 166 -22.26 43.60 13.97
N GLN A 167 -23.41 42.95 14.12
CA GLN A 167 -23.58 41.55 13.75
C GLN A 167 -23.45 41.34 12.24
N ALA A 168 -24.06 42.21 11.43
CA ALA A 168 -23.95 42.17 9.97
C ALA A 168 -22.49 42.29 9.51
N LYS A 169 -21.71 43.20 10.11
CA LYS A 169 -20.26 43.33 9.82
C LYS A 169 -19.50 42.04 10.16
N ARG A 170 -19.75 41.42 11.31
CA ARG A 170 -19.13 40.14 11.69
C ARG A 170 -19.51 38.99 10.76
N VAL A 171 -20.74 38.97 10.24
CA VAL A 171 -21.18 37.97 9.25
C VAL A 171 -20.44 38.19 7.93
N ALA A 172 -20.36 39.43 7.44
CA ALA A 172 -19.63 39.76 6.22
C ALA A 172 -18.14 39.39 6.30
N GLU A 173 -17.48 39.65 7.44
CA GLU A 173 -16.09 39.23 7.68
C GLU A 173 -15.93 37.71 7.63
N LYS A 174 -16.85 36.96 8.24
CA LYS A 174 -16.84 35.48 8.22
C LYS A 174 -17.10 34.94 6.82
N GLU A 175 -18.00 35.54 6.06
CA GLU A 175 -18.27 35.17 4.66
C GLU A 175 -17.04 35.42 3.79
N GLY A 176 -16.34 36.54 4.00
CA GLY A 176 -15.06 36.83 3.35
C GLY A 176 -13.98 35.79 3.69
N ALA A 177 -13.85 35.42 4.96
CA ALA A 177 -12.92 34.38 5.39
C ALA A 177 -13.26 32.99 4.80
N LEU A 178 -14.55 32.64 4.74
CA LEU A 178 -15.01 31.39 4.11
C LEU A 178 -14.77 31.38 2.60
N ALA A 179 -14.92 32.52 1.93
CA ALA A 179 -14.61 32.66 0.51
C ALA A 179 -13.10 32.43 0.25
N GLN A 180 -12.22 32.99 1.09
CA GLN A 180 -10.78 32.74 1.01
C GLN A 180 -10.43 31.28 1.29
N GLN A 181 -11.08 30.62 2.25
CA GLN A 181 -10.87 29.19 2.48
C GLN A 181 -11.30 28.35 1.27
N ARG A 182 -12.45 28.67 0.66
CA ARG A 182 -12.92 27.98 -0.55
C ARG A 182 -11.96 28.14 -1.73
N SER A 183 -11.34 29.31 -1.91
CA SER A 183 -10.35 29.49 -2.98
C SER A 183 -9.09 28.66 -2.73
N LEU A 184 -8.60 28.59 -1.48
CA LEU A 184 -7.46 27.74 -1.12
C LEU A 184 -7.75 26.25 -1.34
N PHE A 185 -8.94 25.78 -0.97
CA PHE A 185 -9.35 24.41 -1.25
C PHE A 185 -9.43 24.12 -2.77
N ALA A 186 -9.95 25.06 -3.56
CA ALA A 186 -10.00 24.91 -5.02
C ALA A 186 -8.59 24.82 -5.64
N GLU A 187 -7.64 25.62 -5.15
CA GLU A 187 -6.23 25.55 -5.57
C GLU A 187 -5.58 24.21 -5.17
N GLU A 188 -5.83 23.73 -3.96
CA GLU A 188 -5.32 22.43 -3.52
C GLU A 188 -5.90 21.27 -4.34
N GLU A 189 -7.21 21.30 -4.64
CA GLU A 189 -7.84 20.32 -5.52
C GLU A 189 -7.25 20.35 -6.93
N ALA A 190 -7.02 21.55 -7.49
CA ALA A 190 -6.37 21.69 -8.79
C ALA A 190 -4.94 21.10 -8.78
N ARG A 191 -4.19 21.32 -7.69
CA ARG A 191 -2.85 20.72 -7.49
C ARG A 191 -2.93 19.20 -7.39
N ARG A 192 -3.89 18.65 -6.64
CA ARG A 192 -4.11 17.20 -6.53
C ARG A 192 -4.49 16.58 -7.87
N ARG A 193 -5.33 17.25 -8.68
CA ARG A 193 -5.66 16.80 -10.04
C ARG A 193 -4.43 16.73 -10.94
N LYS A 194 -3.61 17.78 -10.98
CA LYS A 194 -2.33 17.79 -11.74
C LYS A 194 -1.39 16.66 -11.30
N LEU A 195 -1.26 16.42 -10.00
CA LEU A 195 -0.47 15.30 -9.49
C LEU A 195 -1.03 13.95 -9.94
N SER A 196 -2.35 13.77 -9.88
CA SER A 196 -3.02 12.53 -10.31
C SER A 196 -2.85 12.25 -11.81
N GLU A 197 -2.89 13.30 -12.65
CA GLU A 197 -2.59 13.20 -14.08
C GLU A 197 -1.12 12.80 -14.33
N GLY A 198 -0.20 13.38 -13.56
CA GLY A 198 1.22 13.00 -13.59
C GLY A 198 1.46 11.54 -13.21
N PHE A 199 0.72 11.01 -12.23
CA PHE A 199 0.78 9.58 -11.87
C PHE A 199 0.24 8.69 -13.00
N ARG A 200 -0.92 9.02 -13.59
CA ARG A 200 -1.47 8.26 -14.72
C ARG A 200 -0.54 8.24 -15.93
N ALA A 201 0.12 9.36 -16.23
CA ALA A 201 1.11 9.43 -17.32
C ALA A 201 2.30 8.50 -17.05
N ARG A 202 2.80 8.44 -15.80
CA ARG A 202 3.88 7.52 -15.41
C ARG A 202 3.44 6.06 -15.46
N GLU A 203 2.22 5.74 -15.01
CA GLU A 203 1.64 4.40 -15.13
C GLU A 203 1.56 3.95 -16.60
N GLY A 204 1.10 4.83 -17.49
CA GLY A 204 1.08 4.56 -18.94
C GLY A 204 2.46 4.25 -19.51
N ALA A 205 3.48 5.02 -19.12
CA ALA A 205 4.86 4.79 -19.54
C ALA A 205 5.44 3.46 -19.01
N ILE A 206 5.06 3.05 -17.80
CA ILE A 206 5.46 1.74 -17.23
C ILE A 206 4.82 0.61 -18.04
N VAL A 207 3.51 0.69 -18.30
CA VAL A 207 2.78 -0.33 -19.09
C VAL A 207 3.39 -0.48 -20.49
N GLN A 208 3.79 0.62 -21.12
CA GLN A 208 4.46 0.59 -22.43
C GLN A 208 5.82 -0.13 -22.35
N LYS A 209 6.63 0.16 -21.32
CA LYS A 209 7.92 -0.52 -21.11
C LYS A 209 7.75 -2.01 -20.82
N GLU A 210 6.75 -2.39 -20.02
CA GLU A 210 6.42 -3.80 -19.78
C GLU A 210 6.00 -4.52 -21.07
N GLY A 211 5.27 -3.84 -21.96
CA GLY A 211 4.97 -4.35 -23.30
C GLY A 211 6.24 -4.66 -24.10
N GLY A 212 7.21 -3.74 -24.10
CA GLY A 212 8.52 -3.95 -24.74
C GLY A 212 9.32 -5.10 -24.13
N LEU A 213 9.36 -5.19 -22.79
CA LEU A 213 10.03 -6.28 -22.08
C LEU A 213 9.43 -7.66 -22.41
N ARG A 214 8.09 -7.77 -22.46
CA ARG A 214 7.41 -9.02 -22.86
C ARG A 214 7.75 -9.43 -24.30
N SER A 215 7.91 -8.47 -25.21
CA SER A 215 8.36 -8.76 -26.58
C SER A 215 9.79 -9.30 -26.61
N MET A 216 10.71 -8.66 -25.89
CA MET A 216 12.10 -9.11 -25.80
C MET A 216 12.23 -10.48 -25.12
N GLU A 217 11.42 -10.76 -24.10
CA GLU A 217 11.38 -12.09 -23.46
C GLU A 217 10.96 -13.18 -24.45
N LYS A 218 9.95 -12.90 -25.31
CA LYS A 218 9.53 -13.82 -26.35
C LYS A 218 10.66 -14.07 -27.37
N ASP A 219 11.36 -13.03 -27.78
CA ASP A 219 12.49 -13.13 -28.71
C ASP A 219 13.65 -13.93 -28.12
N LEU A 220 13.94 -13.74 -26.83
CA LEU A 220 14.96 -14.52 -26.11
C LEU A 220 14.59 -16.00 -26.05
N ARG A 221 13.34 -16.36 -25.73
CA ARG A 221 12.90 -17.76 -25.72
C ARG A 221 13.02 -18.41 -27.09
N LEU A 222 12.72 -17.68 -28.17
CA LEU A 222 12.90 -18.18 -29.54
C LEU A 222 14.39 -18.44 -29.84
N ARG A 223 15.29 -17.56 -29.40
CA ARG A 223 16.74 -17.76 -29.55
C ARG A 223 17.24 -18.93 -28.73
N GLU A 224 16.78 -19.10 -27.49
CA GLU A 224 17.12 -20.24 -26.64
C GLU A 224 16.69 -21.56 -27.31
N GLN A 225 15.47 -21.61 -27.87
CA GLN A 225 15.02 -22.78 -28.63
C GLN A 225 15.88 -23.05 -29.86
N ALA A 226 16.29 -22.01 -30.58
CA ALA A 226 17.20 -22.15 -31.73
C ALA A 226 18.58 -22.67 -31.32
N VAL A 227 19.12 -22.22 -30.19
CA VAL A 227 20.40 -22.73 -29.64
C VAL A 227 20.26 -24.19 -29.23
N LEU A 228 19.19 -24.57 -28.53
CA LEU A 228 18.94 -25.96 -28.16
C LEU A 228 18.81 -26.88 -29.38
N ALA A 229 18.15 -26.41 -30.45
CA ALA A 229 18.09 -27.15 -31.71
C ALA A 229 19.49 -27.32 -32.32
N MET A 230 20.30 -26.26 -32.39
CA MET A 230 21.68 -26.35 -32.85
C MET A 230 22.54 -27.28 -31.97
N GLU A 231 22.37 -27.27 -30.66
CA GLU A 231 23.08 -28.19 -29.75
C GLU A 231 22.69 -29.65 -30.00
N MET A 232 21.42 -29.92 -30.30
CA MET A 232 20.97 -31.26 -30.70
C MET A 232 21.61 -31.66 -32.03
N ASP A 233 21.61 -30.80 -33.03
CA ASP A 233 22.24 -31.06 -34.32
C ASP A 233 23.76 -31.33 -34.18
N ILE A 234 24.44 -30.62 -33.28
CA ILE A 234 25.87 -30.84 -32.98
C ILE A 234 26.09 -32.17 -32.25
N LYS A 235 25.25 -32.52 -31.26
CA LYS A 235 25.36 -33.79 -30.52
C LYS A 235 25.03 -35.00 -31.39
N GLU A 236 24.09 -34.84 -32.31
CA GLU A 236 23.70 -35.87 -33.26
C GLU A 236 24.60 -35.90 -34.51
N CYS A 237 25.54 -34.94 -34.64
CA CYS A 237 26.49 -34.89 -35.74
C CYS A 237 27.29 -36.20 -35.81
N PRO A 238 27.09 -37.03 -36.85
CA PRO A 238 27.74 -38.34 -36.97
C PRO A 238 29.27 -38.20 -36.96
N TYR A 239 29.79 -37.14 -37.57
CA TYR A 239 31.22 -36.88 -37.65
C TYR A 239 31.87 -36.60 -36.29
N CYS A 240 31.22 -35.78 -35.45
CA CYS A 240 31.72 -35.45 -34.12
C CYS A 240 31.76 -36.70 -33.22
N ASN A 241 30.70 -37.51 -33.25
CA ASN A 241 30.64 -38.76 -32.49
C ASN A 241 31.75 -39.74 -32.93
N VAL A 242 31.98 -39.89 -34.24
CA VAL A 242 33.06 -40.76 -34.72
C VAL A 242 34.41 -40.25 -34.22
N ARG A 243 34.68 -38.95 -34.31
CA ARG A 243 35.97 -38.40 -33.90
C ARG A 243 36.28 -38.62 -32.41
N TYR A 244 35.30 -38.37 -31.54
CA TYR A 244 35.47 -38.60 -30.09
C TYR A 244 35.76 -40.07 -29.76
N GLU A 245 35.07 -41.01 -30.41
CA GLU A 245 35.32 -42.45 -30.21
C GLU A 245 36.72 -42.84 -30.69
N PHE A 246 37.22 -42.24 -31.77
CA PHE A 246 38.55 -42.51 -32.30
C PHE A 246 39.67 -41.97 -31.40
N GLU A 247 39.47 -40.81 -30.78
CA GLU A 247 40.40 -40.28 -29.78
C GLU A 247 40.46 -41.23 -28.56
N GLY A 248 39.30 -41.67 -28.05
CA GLY A 248 39.25 -42.64 -26.94
C GLY A 248 39.87 -44.00 -27.27
N ILE A 249 39.73 -44.48 -28.51
CA ILE A 249 40.40 -45.72 -28.96
C ILE A 249 41.92 -45.55 -28.93
N ARG A 250 42.46 -44.43 -29.43
CA ARG A 250 43.91 -44.18 -29.42
C ARG A 250 44.46 -44.18 -27.99
N GLU A 251 43.78 -43.49 -27.08
CA GLU A 251 44.17 -43.46 -25.67
C GLU A 251 44.20 -44.86 -25.05
N MET A 252 43.18 -45.69 -25.30
CA MET A 252 43.15 -47.07 -24.80
C MET A 252 44.21 -47.97 -25.44
N MET A 253 44.54 -47.75 -26.71
CA MET A 253 45.60 -48.48 -27.39
C MET A 253 46.98 -48.07 -26.86
N ASP A 254 47.22 -46.78 -26.64
CA ASP A 254 48.47 -46.28 -26.06
C ASP A 254 48.64 -46.81 -24.62
N GLU A 255 47.56 -46.83 -23.82
CA GLU A 255 47.53 -47.44 -22.50
C GLU A 255 47.88 -48.93 -22.58
N ALA A 256 47.19 -49.71 -23.41
CA ALA A 256 47.46 -51.14 -23.57
C ALA A 256 48.88 -51.43 -24.10
N ARG A 257 49.42 -50.57 -24.97
CA ARG A 257 50.80 -50.65 -25.47
C ARG A 257 51.82 -50.38 -24.36
N SER A 258 51.52 -49.47 -23.43
CA SER A 258 52.37 -49.21 -22.26
C SER A 258 52.50 -50.44 -21.34
N PHE A 259 51.52 -51.34 -21.37
CA PHE A 259 51.56 -52.64 -20.68
C PHE A 259 52.25 -53.76 -21.49
N GLY A 260 52.80 -53.45 -22.67
CA GLY A 260 53.54 -54.41 -23.49
C GLY A 260 52.65 -55.41 -24.23
N LEU A 261 51.36 -55.11 -24.41
CA LEU A 261 50.48 -55.96 -25.20
C LEU A 261 50.73 -55.81 -26.71
N ASP A 262 50.61 -56.93 -27.43
CA ASP A 262 50.51 -56.91 -28.87
C ASP A 262 49.09 -56.47 -29.29
N LEU A 263 49.03 -55.34 -30.00
CA LEU A 263 47.79 -54.73 -30.48
C LEU A 263 47.66 -54.82 -32.02
N SER A 264 48.43 -55.68 -32.68
CA SER A 264 48.48 -55.77 -34.14
C SER A 264 47.11 -56.01 -34.79
N GLU A 265 46.23 -56.79 -34.15
CA GLU A 265 44.87 -57.04 -34.65
C GLU A 265 43.95 -55.82 -34.45
N GLN A 266 44.05 -55.16 -33.31
CA GLN A 266 43.29 -53.96 -32.95
C GLN A 266 43.68 -52.79 -33.86
N GLU A 267 44.97 -52.66 -34.19
CA GLU A 267 45.49 -51.68 -35.14
C GLU A 267 44.90 -51.87 -36.54
N ARG A 268 44.85 -53.11 -37.05
CA ARG A 268 44.19 -53.41 -38.33
C ARG A 268 42.70 -53.06 -38.32
N LYS A 269 41.99 -53.34 -37.22
CA LYS A 269 40.57 -52.97 -37.07
C LYS A 269 40.40 -51.44 -36.99
N PHE A 270 41.30 -50.74 -36.32
CA PHE A 270 41.30 -49.28 -36.23
C PHE A 270 41.56 -48.62 -37.58
N GLU A 271 42.52 -49.13 -38.36
CA GLU A 271 42.79 -48.68 -39.73
C GLU A 271 41.56 -48.87 -40.63
N LYS A 272 40.89 -50.01 -40.53
CA LYS A 272 39.64 -50.27 -41.26
C LYS A 272 38.54 -49.28 -40.85
N ALA A 273 38.40 -48.98 -39.56
CA ALA A 273 37.48 -47.95 -39.08
C ALA A 273 37.85 -46.56 -39.64
N GLN A 274 39.14 -46.20 -39.71
CA GLN A 274 39.61 -44.96 -40.33
C GLN A 274 39.31 -44.92 -41.84
N GLU A 275 39.38 -46.06 -42.53
CA GLU A 275 39.01 -46.15 -43.95
C GLU A 275 37.51 -45.88 -44.15
N HIS A 276 36.63 -46.43 -43.30
CA HIS A 276 35.20 -46.10 -43.32
C HIS A 276 34.97 -44.59 -43.08
N LEU A 277 35.76 -43.96 -42.20
CA LEU A 277 35.70 -42.51 -41.98
C LEU A 277 36.14 -41.70 -43.22
N LYS A 278 37.24 -42.11 -43.89
CA LYS A 278 37.73 -41.47 -45.13
C LYS A 278 36.73 -41.59 -46.30
N ARG A 279 35.92 -42.66 -46.30
CA ARG A 279 34.84 -42.88 -47.29
C ARG A 279 33.51 -42.26 -46.86
N GLU A 280 33.50 -41.42 -45.83
CA GLU A 280 32.30 -40.75 -45.29
C GLU A 280 31.19 -41.72 -44.84
N SER A 281 31.54 -42.99 -44.60
CA SER A 281 30.62 -44.03 -44.15
C SER A 281 30.53 -44.06 -42.62
N TYR A 282 30.01 -42.98 -42.02
CA TYR A 282 30.08 -42.71 -40.58
C TYR A 282 29.41 -43.78 -39.70
N SER A 283 28.30 -44.37 -40.15
CA SER A 283 27.61 -45.44 -39.41
C SER A 283 28.49 -46.68 -39.25
N GLN A 284 29.14 -47.11 -40.34
CA GLN A 284 30.06 -48.25 -40.34
C GLN A 284 31.35 -47.95 -39.57
N ALA A 285 31.84 -46.70 -39.63
CA ALA A 285 32.98 -46.26 -38.83
C ALA A 285 32.66 -46.30 -37.33
N LEU A 286 31.48 -45.84 -36.90
CA LEU A 286 31.02 -45.90 -35.51
C LEU A 286 30.82 -47.32 -35.01
N GLU A 287 30.21 -48.19 -35.83
CA GLU A 287 30.01 -49.59 -35.46
C GLU A 287 31.35 -50.30 -35.27
N SER A 288 32.30 -50.09 -36.20
CA SER A 288 33.66 -50.63 -36.11
C SER A 288 34.41 -50.09 -34.89
N ALA A 289 34.30 -48.78 -34.62
CA ALA A 289 34.90 -48.14 -33.45
C ALA A 289 34.32 -48.70 -32.14
N ARG A 290 32.99 -48.81 -32.01
CA ARG A 290 32.33 -49.37 -30.81
C ARG A 290 32.71 -50.82 -30.57
N GLY A 291 32.79 -51.62 -31.64
CA GLY A 291 33.29 -52.99 -31.57
C GLY A 291 34.72 -53.01 -31.00
N LEU A 292 35.61 -52.20 -31.57
CA LEU A 292 37.00 -52.10 -31.10
C LEU A 292 37.12 -51.59 -29.66
N ILE A 293 36.30 -50.63 -29.24
CA ILE A 293 36.25 -50.14 -27.86
C ILE A 293 35.85 -51.27 -26.90
N SER A 294 34.87 -52.10 -27.27
CA SER A 294 34.45 -53.23 -26.44
C SER A 294 35.55 -54.29 -26.31
N GLU A 295 36.29 -54.56 -27.39
CA GLU A 295 37.43 -55.46 -27.40
C GLU A 295 38.57 -54.91 -26.54
N LEU A 296 38.96 -53.64 -26.74
CA LEU A 296 40.01 -52.99 -25.95
C LEU A 296 39.65 -52.91 -24.47
N LYS A 297 38.37 -52.71 -24.11
CA LYS A 297 37.91 -52.79 -22.73
C LYS A 297 38.11 -54.18 -22.14
N SER A 298 37.78 -55.24 -22.87
CA SER A 298 38.01 -56.61 -22.40
C SER A 298 39.49 -56.93 -22.22
N VAL A 299 40.33 -56.47 -23.17
CA VAL A 299 41.78 -56.61 -23.10
C VAL A 299 42.34 -55.86 -21.89
N ARG A 300 41.91 -54.61 -21.68
CA ARG A 300 42.31 -53.81 -20.53
C ARG A 300 41.88 -54.46 -19.21
N ASP A 301 40.65 -54.94 -19.12
CA ASP A 301 40.16 -55.63 -17.93
C ASP A 301 41.01 -56.88 -17.63
N ASP A 302 41.37 -57.66 -18.65
CA ASP A 302 42.26 -58.82 -18.49
C ASP A 302 43.67 -58.45 -18.01
N ILE A 303 44.24 -57.35 -18.53
CA ILE A 303 45.53 -56.83 -18.04
C ILE A 303 45.40 -56.41 -16.58
N LEU A 304 44.40 -55.60 -16.25
CA LEU A 304 44.22 -55.07 -14.92
C LEU A 304 44.00 -56.19 -13.91
N VAL A 305 43.22 -57.21 -14.27
CA VAL A 305 43.04 -58.41 -13.44
C VAL A 305 44.39 -59.09 -13.22
N LYS A 306 45.16 -59.40 -14.27
CA LYS A 306 46.43 -60.13 -14.15
C LYS A 306 47.51 -59.31 -13.43
N GLY A 307 47.64 -58.03 -13.75
CA GLY A 307 48.60 -57.12 -13.15
C GLY A 307 48.32 -56.89 -11.67
N VAL A 308 47.07 -56.60 -11.31
CA VAL A 308 46.69 -56.44 -9.89
C VAL A 308 46.77 -57.77 -9.15
N GLN A 309 46.41 -58.90 -9.77
CA GLN A 309 46.57 -60.22 -9.18
C GLN A 309 48.03 -60.53 -8.86
N TYR A 310 48.96 -60.17 -9.75
CA TYR A 310 50.40 -60.30 -9.50
C TYR A 310 50.84 -59.45 -8.30
N ILE A 311 50.44 -58.17 -8.25
CA ILE A 311 50.77 -57.26 -7.14
C ILE A 311 50.21 -57.78 -5.82
N VAL A 312 48.93 -58.18 -5.79
CA VAL A 312 48.27 -58.76 -4.62
C VAL A 312 48.96 -60.05 -4.18
N SER A 313 49.37 -60.90 -5.12
CA SER A 313 50.10 -62.15 -4.79
C SER A 313 51.49 -61.85 -4.21
N SER A 314 52.22 -60.90 -4.81
CA SER A 314 53.54 -60.44 -4.32
C SER A 314 53.46 -59.82 -2.91
N ALA A 315 52.48 -58.94 -2.69
CA ALA A 315 52.19 -58.36 -1.39
C ALA A 315 51.85 -59.45 -0.37
N GLY A 316 51.00 -60.41 -0.74
CA GLY A 316 50.66 -61.55 0.10
C GLY A 316 51.87 -62.40 0.50
N ASN A 317 52.80 -62.65 -0.42
CA ASN A 317 54.05 -63.37 -0.12
C ASN A 317 54.92 -62.60 0.88
N THR A 318 54.99 -61.27 0.75
CA THR A 318 55.76 -60.40 1.66
C THR A 318 55.15 -60.37 3.06
N VAL A 319 53.83 -60.27 3.16
CA VAL A 319 53.09 -60.36 4.43
C VAL A 319 53.32 -61.73 5.07
N ALA A 320 53.22 -62.82 4.31
CA ALA A 320 53.46 -64.17 4.80
C ALA A 320 54.90 -64.36 5.31
N GLN A 321 55.90 -63.76 4.65
CA GLN A 321 57.29 -63.78 5.12
C GLN A 321 57.49 -63.04 6.44
N ALA A 322 56.86 -61.88 6.61
CA ALA A 322 56.89 -61.14 7.87
C ALA A 322 56.24 -61.94 9.01
N ALA A 323 55.07 -62.55 8.74
CA ALA A 323 54.37 -63.42 9.69
C ALA A 323 55.22 -64.63 10.10
N ALA A 324 55.92 -65.26 9.15
CA ALA A 324 56.80 -66.40 9.41
C ALA A 324 57.99 -66.07 10.33
N ARG A 325 58.35 -64.79 10.49
CA ARG A 325 59.36 -64.31 11.45
C ARG A 325 58.77 -63.99 12.83
N GLY A 326 57.46 -64.18 13.02
CA GLY A 326 56.78 -63.88 14.28
C GLY A 326 56.43 -62.40 14.48
N LEU A 327 56.44 -61.61 13.40
CA LEU A 327 56.02 -60.20 13.44
C LEU A 327 54.48 -60.11 13.44
N ASP A 328 53.93 -59.11 14.14
CA ASP A 328 52.49 -58.84 14.11
C ASP A 328 52.09 -58.19 12.79
N VAL A 329 51.43 -58.98 11.92
CA VAL A 329 51.00 -58.58 10.58
C VAL A 329 49.50 -58.22 10.50
N SER A 330 48.81 -58.07 11.64
CA SER A 330 47.35 -57.92 11.69
C SER A 330 46.81 -56.78 10.81
N GLU A 331 47.49 -55.63 10.80
CA GLU A 331 47.11 -54.48 9.99
C GLU A 331 47.29 -54.77 8.49
N ALA A 332 48.44 -55.33 8.10
CA ALA A 332 48.74 -55.67 6.71
C ALA A 332 47.76 -56.73 6.16
N GLU A 333 47.38 -57.72 6.97
CA GLU A 333 46.34 -58.70 6.62
C GLU A 333 44.97 -58.04 6.41
N GLY A 334 44.62 -57.04 7.22
CA GLY A 334 43.42 -56.24 7.03
C GLY A 334 43.40 -55.50 5.68
N HIS A 335 44.52 -54.90 5.28
CA HIS A 335 44.67 -54.30 3.95
C HIS A 335 44.59 -55.34 2.83
N MET A 336 45.21 -56.51 2.98
CA MET A 336 45.12 -57.62 2.02
C MET A 336 43.68 -58.15 1.84
N ALA A 337 42.92 -58.27 2.92
CA ALA A 337 41.52 -58.69 2.86
C ALA A 337 40.67 -57.67 2.06
N ARG A 338 40.87 -56.37 2.32
CA ARG A 338 40.19 -55.30 1.56
C ARG A 338 40.63 -55.26 0.09
N ALA A 339 41.92 -55.49 -0.19
CA ALA A 339 42.44 -55.55 -1.56
C ALA A 339 41.78 -56.67 -2.37
N ARG A 340 41.66 -57.87 -1.79
CA ARG A 340 40.97 -59.02 -2.42
C ARG A 340 39.47 -58.74 -2.62
N ALA A 341 38.82 -58.10 -1.65
CA ALA A 341 37.42 -57.69 -1.79
C ALA A 341 37.21 -56.64 -2.89
N ALA A 342 38.15 -55.70 -3.06
CA ALA A 342 38.13 -54.71 -4.15
C ALA A 342 38.35 -55.38 -5.52
N MET A 343 39.27 -56.35 -5.62
CA MET A 343 39.44 -57.16 -6.83
C MET A 343 38.15 -57.90 -7.23
N ALA A 344 37.45 -58.50 -6.26
CA ALA A 344 36.19 -59.20 -6.51
C ALA A 344 35.09 -58.26 -7.05
N LYS A 345 35.16 -56.96 -6.73
CA LYS A 345 34.27 -55.91 -7.25
C LYS A 345 34.76 -55.30 -8.58
N LYS A 346 35.86 -55.80 -9.16
CA LYS A 346 36.56 -55.23 -10.32
C LYS A 346 37.05 -53.78 -10.10
N ASP A 347 37.25 -53.38 -8.84
CA ASP A 347 37.86 -52.10 -8.50
C ASP A 347 39.38 -52.28 -8.38
N PHE A 348 40.02 -52.40 -9.55
CA PHE A 348 41.43 -52.73 -9.68
C PHE A 348 42.35 -51.65 -9.12
N ARG A 349 41.96 -50.38 -9.22
CA ARG A 349 42.76 -49.25 -8.72
C ARG A 349 42.81 -49.24 -7.20
N THR A 350 41.66 -49.43 -6.54
CA THR A 350 41.60 -49.55 -5.08
C THR A 350 42.32 -50.80 -4.59
N ALA A 351 42.16 -51.93 -5.29
CA ALA A 351 42.85 -53.18 -4.97
C ALA A 351 44.38 -53.06 -5.04
N GLU A 352 44.91 -52.42 -6.08
CA GLU A 352 46.35 -52.16 -6.23
C GLU A 352 46.89 -51.28 -5.10
N GLY A 353 46.19 -50.18 -4.76
CA GLY A 353 46.59 -49.29 -3.68
C GLY A 353 46.68 -50.00 -2.33
N LEU A 354 45.64 -50.74 -1.97
CA LEU A 354 45.59 -51.51 -0.71
C LEU A 354 46.65 -52.61 -0.65
N ALA A 355 46.94 -53.26 -1.77
CA ALA A 355 47.99 -54.28 -1.83
C ALA A 355 49.39 -53.69 -1.62
N LYS A 356 49.68 -52.54 -2.24
CA LYS A 356 50.96 -51.83 -2.04
C LYS A 356 51.12 -51.32 -0.61
N GLU A 357 50.04 -50.84 0.03
CA GLU A 357 50.05 -50.46 1.44
C GLU A 357 50.36 -51.66 2.35
N ALA A 358 49.69 -52.79 2.12
CA ALA A 358 49.97 -54.02 2.88
C ALA A 358 51.43 -54.48 2.73
N GLU A 359 51.96 -54.44 1.51
CA GLU A 359 53.35 -54.78 1.23
C GLU A 359 54.32 -53.81 1.94
N TYR A 360 54.02 -52.51 1.94
CA TYR A 360 54.82 -51.50 2.61
C TYR A 360 54.90 -51.73 4.12
N ILE A 361 53.75 -51.95 4.79
CA ILE A 361 53.68 -52.24 6.23
C ILE A 361 54.51 -53.49 6.56
N ALA A 362 54.32 -54.58 5.80
CA ALA A 362 55.05 -55.82 6.02
C ALA A 362 56.57 -55.65 5.85
N ARG A 363 57.01 -54.90 4.83
CA ARG A 363 58.45 -54.58 4.63
C ARG A 363 59.00 -53.71 5.75
N ASP A 364 58.22 -52.75 6.26
CA ASP A 364 58.66 -51.87 7.34
C ASP A 364 58.86 -52.67 8.64
N LEU A 365 57.90 -53.53 8.99
CA LEU A 365 58.03 -54.44 10.14
C LEU A 365 59.29 -55.32 10.05
N MET A 366 59.55 -55.91 8.89
CA MET A 366 60.77 -56.71 8.67
C MET A 366 62.07 -55.89 8.80
N LYS A 367 62.05 -54.59 8.43
CA LYS A 367 63.19 -53.69 8.62
C LYS A 367 63.39 -53.35 10.10
N GLN A 368 62.31 -53.05 10.83
CA GLN A 368 62.38 -52.76 12.27
C GLN A 368 62.94 -53.95 13.05
N GLU A 369 62.55 -55.18 12.71
CA GLU A 369 63.11 -56.39 13.29
C GLU A 369 64.62 -56.52 13.06
N SER A 370 65.09 -56.21 11.84
CA SER A 370 66.52 -56.26 11.51
C SER A 370 67.37 -55.21 12.25
N LEU A 371 66.73 -54.14 12.73
CA LEU A 371 67.36 -53.06 13.49
C LEU A 371 67.26 -53.26 15.01
N ALA A 372 66.36 -54.13 15.48
CA ALA A 372 66.27 -54.46 16.89
C ALA A 372 67.57 -55.15 17.33
N PRO A 373 68.30 -54.61 18.33
CA PRO A 373 69.53 -55.23 18.81
C PRO A 373 69.21 -56.64 19.27
N ARG A 374 69.82 -57.64 18.63
CA ARG A 374 69.69 -59.03 19.06
C ARG A 374 69.97 -59.07 20.56
N PRO A 375 69.06 -59.59 21.39
CA PRO A 375 69.32 -59.71 22.81
C PRO A 375 70.63 -60.47 22.96
N VAL A 376 71.64 -59.78 23.48
CA VAL A 376 72.95 -60.37 23.75
C VAL A 376 72.66 -61.49 24.73
N LEU A 377 72.69 -62.73 24.25
CA LEU A 377 72.51 -63.90 25.09
C LEU A 377 73.52 -63.76 26.25
N PRO A 378 73.06 -63.77 27.51
CA PRO A 378 73.97 -63.70 28.64
C PRO A 378 74.99 -64.83 28.49
N GLY A 379 76.27 -64.45 28.44
CA GLY A 379 77.38 -65.37 28.27
C GLY A 379 77.34 -66.47 29.34
N PRO A 380 77.72 -67.71 28.99
CA PRO A 380 77.65 -68.85 29.89
C PRO A 380 78.78 -68.79 30.91
N ASP A 381 78.61 -68.10 32.05
CA ASP A 381 79.52 -68.26 33.19
C ASP A 381 78.82 -68.09 34.56
N ALA A 382 79.03 -69.13 35.38
CA ALA A 382 79.03 -69.18 36.85
C ALA A 382 77.71 -69.12 37.65
N GLY A 383 77.14 -70.31 37.91
CA GLY A 383 77.23 -70.91 39.25
C GLY A 383 76.13 -70.66 40.31
N GLY A 384 75.36 -71.71 40.60
CA GLY A 384 75.07 -72.14 41.98
C GLY A 384 73.67 -71.90 42.54
N GLY A 385 72.94 -72.99 42.81
CA GLY A 385 71.89 -73.03 43.83
C GLY A 385 70.62 -73.82 43.47
N ALA A 386 70.61 -75.12 43.77
CA ALA A 386 69.38 -75.92 43.88
C ALA A 386 68.57 -75.50 45.14
N PRO A 387 67.25 -75.76 45.18
CA PRO A 387 66.80 -76.89 46.00
C PRO A 387 65.67 -77.73 45.38
N PRO A 388 65.37 -78.92 45.95
CA PRO A 388 64.53 -79.96 45.37
C PRO A 388 63.08 -79.92 45.89
N GLY A 389 62.15 -80.46 45.11
CA GLY A 389 60.75 -80.64 45.53
C GLY A 389 59.96 -81.49 44.55
N ALA A 390 59.70 -82.73 44.95
CA ALA A 390 59.06 -83.79 44.19
C ALA A 390 57.55 -83.59 43.99
N GLY A 391 56.99 -84.17 42.91
CA GLY A 391 55.55 -84.45 42.82
C GLY A 391 55.08 -84.76 41.39
N PRO A 392 54.37 -85.87 41.11
CA PRO A 392 54.48 -86.54 39.81
C PRO A 392 53.20 -86.52 38.96
N ALA A 393 53.36 -87.08 37.75
CA ALA A 393 52.35 -87.78 36.95
C ALA A 393 51.35 -86.95 36.13
N GLY A 394 51.54 -87.04 34.81
CA GLY A 394 50.47 -87.45 33.90
C GLY A 394 49.50 -86.39 33.43
N ALA A 395 49.80 -85.75 32.29
CA ALA A 395 48.79 -85.37 31.32
C ALA A 395 49.43 -85.22 29.93
N PRO A 396 48.90 -85.86 28.87
CA PRO A 396 49.34 -85.61 27.51
C PRO A 396 49.03 -84.15 27.14
N LEU A 397 50.03 -83.45 26.62
CA LEU A 397 49.88 -82.09 26.09
C LEU A 397 48.75 -82.07 25.03
N PRO A 398 47.79 -81.14 25.14
CA PRO A 398 46.76 -80.99 24.12
C PRO A 398 47.40 -80.50 22.82
N GLN A 399 47.12 -81.20 21.73
CA GLN A 399 47.33 -80.72 20.38
C GLN A 399 46.67 -79.33 20.24
N PRO A 400 47.34 -78.32 19.67
CA PRO A 400 46.67 -77.08 19.33
C PRO A 400 45.57 -77.42 18.32
N ALA A 401 44.33 -77.22 18.75
CA ALA A 401 43.13 -77.48 17.99
C ALA A 401 43.24 -76.80 16.62
N ALA A 402 43.12 -77.60 15.56
CA ALA A 402 42.81 -77.11 14.24
C ALA A 402 41.61 -76.15 14.35
N PRO A 403 41.67 -74.92 13.81
CA PRO A 403 40.47 -74.12 13.67
C PRO A 403 39.58 -74.81 12.65
N ALA A 404 38.61 -75.59 13.14
CA ALA A 404 37.45 -76.02 12.39
C ALA A 404 36.56 -74.79 12.12
N ALA A 405 37.03 -73.88 11.28
CA ALA A 405 36.19 -72.91 10.62
C ALA A 405 35.45 -73.65 9.50
N ARG A 406 34.27 -74.19 9.86
CA ARG A 406 33.22 -74.52 8.91
C ARG A 406 33.03 -73.31 7.99
N GLU A 407 33.46 -73.43 6.74
CA GLU A 407 33.02 -72.59 5.65
C GLU A 407 31.49 -72.68 5.58
N ARG A 408 30.81 -71.67 6.13
CA ARG A 408 29.43 -71.38 5.73
C ARG A 408 29.53 -70.67 4.39
N PRO A 409 28.88 -71.17 3.32
CA PRO A 409 28.75 -70.39 2.10
C PRO A 409 28.04 -69.09 2.44
N TRP A 410 28.68 -67.96 2.19
CA TRP A 410 28.05 -66.65 2.22
C TRP A 410 26.98 -66.63 1.11
N MET A 411 25.71 -66.81 1.49
CA MET A 411 24.58 -66.51 0.64
C MET A 411 24.39 -64.98 0.61
N PRO A 412 24.34 -64.33 -0.56
CA PRO A 412 24.06 -62.90 -0.65
C PRO A 412 22.63 -62.61 -0.18
N ALA A 413 22.47 -61.52 0.58
CA ALA A 413 21.15 -61.01 0.98
C ALA A 413 20.29 -60.70 -0.26
N PRO A 414 18.99 -61.03 -0.26
CA PRO A 414 18.11 -60.74 -1.39
C PRO A 414 17.96 -59.23 -1.59
N ALA A 415 18.11 -58.79 -2.83
CA ALA A 415 17.96 -57.40 -3.24
C ALA A 415 16.55 -56.87 -2.89
N ALA A 416 16.51 -55.65 -2.36
CA ALA A 416 15.26 -54.95 -2.10
C ALA A 416 14.47 -54.74 -3.40
N PRO A 417 13.13 -54.94 -3.40
CA PRO A 417 12.31 -54.74 -4.59
C PRO A 417 12.28 -53.26 -5.01
N PRO A 418 12.24 -52.97 -6.33
CA PRO A 418 12.20 -51.59 -6.82
C PRO A 418 10.89 -50.88 -6.44
N PRO A 419 10.91 -49.56 -6.23
CA PRO A 419 9.73 -48.79 -5.88
C PRO A 419 8.69 -48.83 -7.01
N SER A 420 7.44 -49.06 -6.62
CA SER A 420 6.28 -49.14 -7.49
C SER A 420 6.07 -47.85 -8.29
N ARG A 421 5.91 -47.98 -9.61
CA ARG A 421 5.53 -46.89 -10.52
C ARG A 421 4.21 -46.23 -10.06
N PRO A 422 4.09 -44.89 -10.10
CA PRO A 422 2.82 -44.21 -9.88
C PRO A 422 1.82 -44.49 -11.03
N PRO A 423 0.51 -44.45 -10.75
CA PRO A 423 -0.53 -44.83 -11.70
C PRO A 423 -0.65 -43.84 -12.86
N GLU A 424 -0.75 -44.39 -14.07
CA GLU A 424 -1.00 -43.68 -15.32
C GLU A 424 -2.42 -43.07 -15.32
N THR A 425 -2.51 -41.78 -15.62
CA THR A 425 -3.77 -41.08 -15.87
C THR A 425 -4.37 -41.48 -17.22
N PRO A 426 -5.69 -41.69 -17.32
CA PRO A 426 -6.34 -42.11 -18.56
C PRO A 426 -6.38 -40.97 -19.59
N GLY A 427 -5.98 -41.32 -20.82
CA GLY A 427 -5.85 -40.42 -21.96
C GLY A 427 -7.17 -39.81 -22.43
N ALA A 428 -7.11 -38.52 -22.74
CA ALA A 428 -8.12 -37.83 -23.53
C ALA A 428 -7.95 -38.21 -25.01
N GLY A 429 -9.04 -38.60 -25.64
CA GLY A 429 -9.07 -39.07 -27.03
C GLY A 429 -8.69 -38.01 -28.06
N GLU A 430 -7.95 -38.46 -29.06
CA GLU A 430 -7.69 -37.75 -30.31
C GLU A 430 -8.96 -37.65 -31.17
N PRO A 431 -9.24 -36.48 -31.78
CA PRO A 431 -10.12 -36.41 -32.93
C PRO A 431 -9.30 -36.49 -34.23
N ASP A 432 -9.60 -37.56 -34.95
CA ASP A 432 -9.84 -37.67 -36.39
C ASP A 432 -9.00 -36.87 -37.41
N THR A 433 -8.51 -37.66 -38.35
CA THR A 433 -7.66 -37.35 -39.50
C THR A 433 -8.32 -36.44 -40.56
N GLY A 434 -7.61 -35.38 -40.95
CA GLY A 434 -7.87 -34.53 -42.14
C GLY A 434 -6.60 -34.34 -42.98
N PRO A 435 -6.71 -33.93 -44.26
CA PRO A 435 -5.99 -34.55 -45.37
C PRO A 435 -4.54 -34.10 -45.58
N ARG A 436 -3.77 -35.05 -46.12
CA ARG A 436 -2.36 -34.94 -46.53
C ARG A 436 -2.12 -33.71 -47.43
N TYR A 437 -1.37 -32.74 -46.93
CA TYR A 437 -0.70 -31.75 -47.77
C TYR A 437 0.46 -32.41 -48.51
N ILE A 438 0.46 -32.25 -49.83
CA ILE A 438 1.56 -32.62 -50.72
C ILE A 438 2.71 -31.66 -50.43
N SER A 439 3.82 -32.21 -49.95
CA SER A 439 5.07 -31.48 -49.72
C SER A 439 5.58 -30.87 -51.03
N ALA A 440 5.67 -29.54 -51.07
CA ALA A 440 6.44 -28.84 -52.09
C ALA A 440 7.95 -29.11 -51.88
N PRO A 441 8.73 -29.27 -52.96
CA PRO A 441 10.17 -29.46 -52.84
C PRO A 441 10.86 -28.18 -52.31
N PRO A 442 11.97 -28.30 -51.58
CA PRO A 442 12.70 -27.15 -51.03
C PRO A 442 13.28 -26.28 -52.15
N PRO A 443 13.37 -24.95 -51.96
CA PRO A 443 13.99 -24.06 -52.92
C PRO A 443 15.48 -24.38 -53.07
N ARG A 444 15.94 -24.47 -54.33
CA ARG A 444 17.36 -24.51 -54.68
C ARG A 444 18.02 -23.21 -54.18
N TYR A 445 19.02 -23.35 -53.32
CA TYR A 445 19.97 -22.30 -53.03
C TYR A 445 20.84 -22.06 -54.27
N GLU A 446 20.73 -20.88 -54.88
CA GLU A 446 21.74 -20.37 -55.79
C GLU A 446 22.92 -19.80 -54.99
N PRO A 447 24.17 -20.00 -55.44
CA PRO A 447 25.34 -19.43 -54.78
C PRO A 447 25.36 -17.91 -54.97
N VAL A 448 25.20 -17.18 -53.87
CA VAL A 448 25.39 -15.73 -53.83
C VAL A 448 26.86 -15.44 -54.12
N GLY A 449 27.08 -14.67 -55.18
CA GLY A 449 28.39 -14.24 -55.65
C GLY A 449 29.16 -13.46 -54.58
N ASP A 450 30.42 -13.86 -54.47
CA ASP A 450 31.49 -13.24 -53.71
C ASP A 450 31.59 -11.73 -54.04
N SER A 451 31.02 -10.90 -53.18
CA SER A 451 31.22 -9.45 -53.19
C SER A 451 31.53 -9.05 -51.74
N GLY A 452 32.82 -9.01 -51.45
CA GLY A 452 33.34 -8.64 -50.14
C GLY A 452 32.84 -7.26 -49.70
N PRO A 453 32.67 -7.02 -48.39
CA PRO A 453 32.24 -5.74 -47.89
C PRO A 453 33.36 -4.72 -48.13
N GLN A 454 33.09 -3.73 -48.98
CA GLN A 454 33.85 -2.49 -48.94
C GLN A 454 33.52 -1.81 -47.61
N TYR A 455 34.51 -1.71 -46.74
CA TYR A 455 34.45 -0.86 -45.56
C TYR A 455 34.39 0.60 -46.03
N GLU A 456 33.18 1.15 -46.14
CA GLU A 456 33.02 2.61 -46.12
C GLU A 456 33.33 3.11 -44.71
N SER A 457 34.42 3.86 -44.63
CA SER A 457 34.84 4.61 -43.46
C SER A 457 33.70 5.50 -42.96
N VAL A 458 33.09 5.10 -41.85
CA VAL A 458 32.15 5.95 -41.11
C VAL A 458 32.93 7.16 -40.57
N PRO A 459 32.60 8.41 -40.96
CA PRO A 459 33.23 9.58 -40.35
C PRO A 459 32.80 9.65 -38.88
N GLY A 460 33.79 9.74 -37.98
CA GLY A 460 33.56 9.85 -36.55
C GLY A 460 32.67 11.05 -36.18
N PRO A 461 31.99 10.99 -35.02
CA PRO A 461 31.08 12.05 -34.61
C PRO A 461 31.86 13.35 -34.44
N GLN A 462 31.55 14.34 -35.29
CA GLN A 462 31.94 15.71 -35.06
C GLN A 462 31.20 16.21 -33.82
N TYR A 463 31.96 16.46 -32.76
CA TYR A 463 31.48 17.19 -31.59
C TYR A 463 31.21 18.64 -32.02
N GLU A 464 29.95 18.99 -32.23
CA GLU A 464 29.54 20.39 -32.26
C GLU A 464 29.60 20.95 -30.83
N PRO A 465 30.31 22.06 -30.59
CA PRO A 465 30.28 22.73 -29.30
C PRO A 465 28.88 23.33 -29.06
N ALA A 466 28.38 23.15 -27.85
CA ALA A 466 27.11 23.72 -27.40
C ALA A 466 27.09 25.25 -27.63
N PRO A 467 26.01 25.83 -28.19
CA PRO A 467 25.92 27.27 -28.33
C PRO A 467 25.78 27.91 -26.94
N GLU A 468 26.60 28.94 -26.70
CA GLU A 468 26.51 29.79 -25.53
C GLU A 468 25.12 30.45 -25.43
N PRO A 469 24.60 30.72 -24.22
CA PRO A 469 23.34 31.41 -24.05
C PRO A 469 23.51 32.89 -24.44
N GLY A 470 23.11 33.21 -25.67
CA GLY A 470 22.89 34.58 -26.10
C GLY A 470 21.74 35.20 -25.32
N TYR A 471 22.03 36.26 -24.57
CA TYR A 471 21.03 37.19 -24.07
C TYR A 471 20.41 37.93 -25.26
N ASP A 472 19.12 37.71 -25.51
CA ASP A 472 18.34 38.48 -26.47
C ASP A 472 17.51 39.53 -25.71
N GLU A 473 18.04 40.75 -25.61
CA GLU A 473 17.36 41.95 -25.15
C GLU A 473 16.58 42.60 -26.29
N SER A 474 15.66 41.88 -26.96
CA SER A 474 14.79 42.54 -27.95
C SER A 474 13.60 41.70 -28.42
N ALA A 475 12.58 41.51 -27.57
CA ALA A 475 11.26 41.15 -28.07
C ALA A 475 10.10 41.54 -27.13
N GLY A 476 9.19 42.38 -27.63
CA GLY A 476 7.77 42.11 -27.45
C GLY A 476 6.97 43.07 -26.56
N TYR A 477 6.85 44.33 -26.96
CA TYR A 477 5.61 45.07 -26.72
C TYR A 477 4.47 44.41 -27.50
N GLY A 478 3.36 44.11 -26.82
CA GLY A 478 2.05 43.92 -27.43
C GLY A 478 1.63 42.48 -27.75
N GLN A 479 1.10 41.77 -26.75
CA GLN A 479 0.06 40.77 -27.00
C GLN A 479 -1.19 41.16 -26.21
N GLN A 480 -2.22 41.55 -26.95
CA GLN A 480 -3.59 41.66 -26.43
C GLN A 480 -4.04 40.29 -25.97
N ALA A 481 -4.44 40.18 -24.70
CA ALA A 481 -5.01 38.97 -24.15
C ALA A 481 -6.33 38.66 -24.87
N ALA A 482 -6.36 37.56 -25.63
CA ALA A 482 -7.58 37.02 -26.17
C ALA A 482 -8.51 36.64 -25.00
N LEU A 483 -9.71 37.23 -24.99
CA LEU A 483 -10.76 36.92 -24.03
C LEU A 483 -11.09 35.42 -24.08
N PRO A 484 -11.30 34.76 -22.92
CA PRO A 484 -11.67 33.37 -22.88
C PRO A 484 -13.03 33.18 -23.58
N GLN A 485 -13.05 32.32 -24.60
CA GLN A 485 -14.29 31.87 -25.21
C GLN A 485 -15.15 31.18 -24.16
N TYR A 486 -16.37 31.69 -24.00
CA TYR A 486 -17.41 31.09 -23.17
C TYR A 486 -17.72 29.68 -23.69
N GLN A 487 -17.25 28.65 -23.00
CA GLN A 487 -17.71 27.28 -23.22
C GLN A 487 -19.12 27.16 -22.63
N PRO A 488 -20.15 26.79 -23.42
CA PRO A 488 -21.46 26.53 -22.86
C PRO A 488 -21.38 25.41 -21.82
N PRO A 489 -22.24 25.43 -20.79
CA PRO A 489 -22.26 24.40 -19.77
C PRO A 489 -22.42 23.02 -20.44
N VAL A 490 -21.47 22.12 -20.14
CA VAL A 490 -21.54 20.72 -20.53
C VAL A 490 -22.83 20.15 -19.95
N GLU A 491 -23.79 19.79 -20.81
CA GLU A 491 -25.00 19.10 -20.39
C GLU A 491 -24.61 17.86 -19.57
N GLU A 492 -25.02 17.82 -18.31
CA GLU A 492 -24.83 16.64 -17.46
C GLU A 492 -25.50 15.45 -18.16
N PRO A 493 -24.78 14.34 -18.39
CA PRO A 493 -25.35 13.18 -19.05
C PRO A 493 -26.56 12.71 -18.24
N SER A 494 -27.73 12.65 -18.90
CA SER A 494 -28.97 12.22 -18.28
C SER A 494 -28.77 10.88 -17.57
N PRO A 495 -29.25 10.70 -16.33
CA PRO A 495 -29.05 9.47 -15.59
C PRO A 495 -29.57 8.28 -16.39
N PRO A 496 -28.83 7.14 -16.43
CA PRO A 496 -29.23 5.99 -17.22
C PRO A 496 -30.60 5.48 -16.77
N ALA A 497 -31.49 5.22 -17.73
CA ALA A 497 -32.83 4.72 -17.45
C ALA A 497 -32.76 3.43 -16.60
N PRO A 498 -33.64 3.27 -15.60
CA PRO A 498 -33.64 2.10 -14.73
C PRO A 498 -33.89 0.81 -15.54
N LYS A 499 -33.08 -0.23 -15.28
CA LYS A 499 -33.24 -1.55 -15.91
C LYS A 499 -34.21 -2.41 -15.09
N LYS A 500 -35.04 -3.21 -15.76
CA LYS A 500 -35.93 -4.21 -15.13
C LYS A 500 -35.16 -5.52 -14.94
N TYR A 501 -35.21 -6.06 -13.73
CA TYR A 501 -34.64 -7.34 -13.37
C TYR A 501 -35.72 -8.31 -12.91
N THR A 502 -35.54 -9.60 -13.20
CA THR A 502 -36.48 -10.66 -12.83
C THR A 502 -35.79 -11.59 -11.84
N CYS A 503 -36.39 -11.82 -10.67
CA CYS A 503 -35.83 -12.74 -9.70
C CYS A 503 -35.89 -14.18 -10.21
N SER A 504 -34.76 -14.89 -10.22
CA SER A 504 -34.70 -16.30 -10.64
C SER A 504 -35.51 -17.24 -9.76
N SER A 505 -35.69 -16.89 -8.48
CA SER A 505 -36.38 -17.73 -7.49
C SER A 505 -37.91 -17.56 -7.54
N CYS A 506 -38.42 -16.32 -7.59
CA CYS A 506 -39.87 -16.05 -7.50
C CYS A 506 -40.48 -15.38 -8.74
N ARG A 507 -39.68 -15.11 -9.78
CA ARG A 507 -40.09 -14.40 -11.01
C ARG A 507 -40.63 -12.97 -10.82
N ALA A 508 -40.53 -12.40 -9.61
CA ALA A 508 -40.90 -11.00 -9.38
C ALA A 508 -40.00 -10.05 -10.19
N GLN A 509 -40.62 -9.07 -10.84
CA GLN A 509 -39.93 -7.99 -11.56
C GLN A 509 -39.68 -6.82 -10.61
N PHE A 510 -38.47 -6.25 -10.64
CA PHE A 510 -38.12 -5.06 -9.88
C PHE A 510 -37.13 -4.20 -10.69
N THR A 511 -37.16 -2.89 -10.49
CA THR A 511 -36.32 -1.93 -11.20
C THR A 511 -35.22 -1.40 -10.29
N ILE A 512 -33.98 -1.41 -10.79
CA ILE A 512 -32.82 -0.83 -10.10
C ILE A 512 -32.06 0.03 -11.10
N GLY A 513 -31.52 1.17 -10.64
CA GLY A 513 -30.60 1.98 -11.44
C GLY A 513 -29.37 1.17 -11.83
N THR A 514 -28.85 1.38 -13.04
CA THR A 514 -27.73 0.62 -13.59
C THR A 514 -26.52 0.70 -12.65
N PRO A 515 -26.14 -0.39 -11.96
CA PRO A 515 -25.07 -0.31 -10.97
C PRO A 515 -23.71 -0.36 -11.67
N GLN A 516 -22.84 0.63 -11.44
CA GLN A 516 -21.49 0.65 -12.04
C GLN A 516 -20.53 -0.43 -11.48
N ARG A 517 -20.95 -1.19 -10.48
CA ARG A 517 -20.20 -2.28 -9.85
C ARG A 517 -21.17 -3.40 -9.46
N PRO A 518 -20.71 -4.66 -9.29
CA PRO A 518 -21.60 -5.74 -8.86
C PRO A 518 -22.25 -5.43 -7.50
N VAL A 519 -23.58 -5.36 -7.45
CA VAL A 519 -24.33 -5.09 -6.21
C VAL A 519 -25.09 -6.35 -5.80
N LYS A 520 -25.00 -6.67 -4.50
CA LYS A 520 -25.84 -7.69 -3.85
C LYS A 520 -27.18 -7.06 -3.50
N VAL A 521 -28.27 -7.58 -4.07
CA VAL A 521 -29.62 -7.09 -3.81
C VAL A 521 -30.48 -8.26 -3.35
N ASN A 522 -31.24 -8.06 -2.28
CA ASN A 522 -32.25 -9.03 -1.85
C ASN A 522 -33.52 -8.82 -2.67
N CYS A 523 -34.07 -9.90 -3.23
CA CYS A 523 -35.37 -9.82 -3.89
C CYS A 523 -36.44 -9.33 -2.90
N PRO A 524 -37.23 -8.29 -3.25
CA PRO A 524 -38.26 -7.78 -2.35
C PRO A 524 -39.36 -8.80 -2.05
N SER A 525 -39.62 -9.76 -2.96
CA SER A 525 -40.67 -10.76 -2.77
C SER A 525 -40.22 -12.00 -1.99
N CYS A 526 -39.04 -12.56 -2.28
CA CYS A 526 -38.61 -13.83 -1.67
C CYS A 526 -37.35 -13.74 -0.80
N ARG A 527 -36.77 -12.54 -0.63
CA ARG A 527 -35.52 -12.28 0.10
C ARG A 527 -34.28 -13.06 -0.38
N THR A 528 -34.35 -13.74 -1.52
CA THR A 528 -33.18 -14.39 -2.12
C THR A 528 -32.17 -13.33 -2.55
N MET A 529 -30.92 -13.49 -2.12
CA MET A 529 -29.81 -12.62 -2.49
C MET A 529 -29.42 -12.87 -3.95
N MET A 530 -29.39 -11.81 -4.76
CA MET A 530 -28.97 -11.83 -6.15
C MET A 530 -27.75 -10.92 -6.32
N ILE A 531 -26.84 -11.30 -7.20
CA ILE A 531 -25.71 -10.47 -7.60
C ILE A 531 -26.01 -9.94 -9.00
N ILE A 532 -26.22 -8.63 -9.11
CA ILE A 532 -26.45 -7.96 -10.39
C ILE A 532 -25.09 -7.50 -10.92
N ARG A 533 -24.73 -7.92 -12.13
CA ARG A 533 -23.55 -7.47 -12.89
C ARG A 533 -24.04 -6.64 -14.10
N GLU A 534 -23.19 -5.76 -14.63
CA GLU A 534 -23.51 -4.85 -15.74
C GLU A 534 -24.00 -5.55 -17.01
#